data_AF-A0A7W7M864-F1
#
_entry.id   AF-A0A7W7M864-F1
#
_cell.length_a   1.000
_cell.length_b   1.000
_cell.length_c   1.000
_cell.angle_alpha   90.00
_cell.angle_beta   90.00
_cell.angle_gamma   90.00
#
_symmetry.space_group_name_H-M   'P 1'
#
loop_
_entity.id
_entity.type
_entity.pdbx_description
1 polymer ?
#
loop_
_entity_poly.entity_id
_entity_poly.type
_entity_poly.pdbx_seq_one_letter_code
_entity_poly.pdbx_strand_id
1 'polypeptide(L)'
;MPLLRRVIGSVLRRVRQHQGRTLKEVAAAAGVSLPYLSEVERGTKEASSEILAAICRALGLPMTDLLDLVRQEMIRQPVHPVRPAGRYTVAPAVQAQRAQAQRGPTCSISGRRPAGVRAGGRPRVAFAARLHVTC
;
A
#
# COMPACT_ATOMS: atom_id res chain seq x y z
N MET A 1 17.81 17.15 -5.03
CA MET A 1 16.71 16.27 -4.60
C MET A 1 16.76 14.99 -5.40
N PRO A 2 16.82 13.82 -4.76
CA PRO A 2 16.70 12.54 -5.45
C PRO A 2 15.34 12.47 -6.16
N LEU A 3 15.31 11.89 -7.35
CA LEU A 3 14.08 11.72 -8.11
C LEU A 3 13.26 10.60 -7.48
N LEU A 4 11.94 10.80 -7.34
CA LEU A 4 11.05 9.85 -6.68
C LEU A 4 11.15 8.44 -7.29
N ARG A 5 11.24 8.32 -8.63
CA ARG A 5 11.45 7.01 -9.29
C ARG A 5 12.69 6.27 -8.83
N ARG A 6 13.78 6.96 -8.48
CA ARG A 6 15.02 6.31 -8.01
C ARG A 6 14.84 5.77 -6.61
N VAL A 7 14.13 6.50 -5.76
CA VAL A 7 13.81 6.09 -4.39
C VAL A 7 12.84 4.90 -4.41
N ILE A 8 11.77 4.98 -5.21
CA ILE A 8 10.82 3.86 -5.37
C ILE A 8 11.55 2.62 -5.92
N GLY A 9 12.33 2.79 -6.99
CA GLY A 9 13.10 1.70 -7.59
C GLY A 9 14.07 1.03 -6.62
N SER A 10 14.79 1.81 -5.80
CA SER A 10 15.72 1.27 -4.80
C SER A 10 15.00 0.50 -3.69
N VAL A 11 13.85 0.99 -3.23
CA VAL A 11 13.02 0.32 -2.22
C VAL A 11 12.48 -1.01 -2.77
N LEU A 12 11.93 -1.02 -3.99
CA LEU A 12 11.43 -2.25 -4.64
C LEU A 12 12.53 -3.29 -4.80
N ARG A 13 13.71 -2.87 -5.28
CA ARG A 13 14.88 -3.74 -5.41
C ARG A 13 15.28 -4.34 -4.06
N ARG A 14 15.33 -3.54 -3.00
CA ARG A 14 15.68 -3.98 -1.65
C ARG A 14 14.66 -5.00 -1.12
N VAL A 15 13.37 -4.74 -1.27
CA VAL A 15 12.31 -5.68 -0.87
C VAL A 15 12.44 -7.00 -1.62
N ARG A 16 12.62 -6.96 -2.94
CA ARG A 16 12.83 -8.18 -3.75
C ARG A 16 14.06 -8.97 -3.30
N GLN A 17 15.18 -8.28 -3.06
CA GLN A 17 16.42 -8.91 -2.62
C GLN A 17 16.29 -9.54 -1.23
N HIS A 18 15.59 -8.89 -0.29
CA HIS A 18 15.29 -9.46 1.02
C HIS A 18 14.43 -10.73 0.94
N GLN A 19 13.56 -10.84 -0.06
CA GLN A 19 12.78 -12.06 -0.31
C GLN A 19 13.58 -13.15 -1.03
N GLY A 20 14.83 -12.88 -1.47
CA GLY A 20 15.63 -13.82 -2.24
C GLY A 20 15.10 -14.09 -3.66
N ARG A 21 14.16 -13.26 -4.16
CA ARG A 21 13.48 -13.49 -5.44
C ARG A 21 14.24 -12.91 -6.62
N THR A 22 14.20 -13.62 -7.74
CA THR A 22 14.86 -13.15 -8.97
C THR A 22 14.01 -12.08 -9.67
N LEU A 23 14.66 -11.23 -10.49
CA LEU A 23 13.95 -10.27 -11.35
C LEU A 23 12.94 -10.98 -12.25
N LYS A 24 13.29 -12.16 -12.77
CA LYS A 24 12.44 -12.95 -13.68
C LYS A 24 11.15 -13.39 -13.00
N GLU A 25 11.23 -13.90 -11.76
CA GLU A 25 10.06 -14.32 -10.99
C GLU A 25 9.09 -13.17 -10.72
N VAL A 26 9.61 -12.02 -10.28
CA VAL A 26 8.77 -10.86 -9.95
C VAL A 26 8.17 -10.25 -11.21
N ALA A 27 8.95 -10.14 -12.29
CA ALA A 27 8.46 -9.62 -13.56
C ALA A 27 7.32 -10.49 -14.12
N ALA A 28 7.49 -11.81 -14.10
CA ALA A 28 6.45 -12.75 -14.51
C ALA A 28 5.18 -12.63 -13.64
N ALA A 29 5.33 -12.58 -12.32
CA ALA A 29 4.19 -12.43 -11.40
C ALA A 29 3.47 -11.08 -11.53
N ALA A 30 4.20 -10.01 -11.88
CA ALA A 30 3.63 -8.68 -12.09
C ALA A 30 3.05 -8.48 -13.51
N GLY A 31 3.27 -9.42 -14.43
CA GLY A 31 2.82 -9.30 -15.82
C GLY A 31 3.59 -8.24 -16.62
N VAL A 32 4.86 -7.99 -16.28
CA VAL A 32 5.73 -7.02 -16.98
C VAL A 32 6.97 -7.71 -17.54
N SER A 33 7.62 -7.07 -18.51
CA SER A 33 8.87 -7.60 -19.05
C SER A 33 10.01 -7.46 -18.04
N LEU A 34 10.93 -8.43 -18.02
CA LEU A 34 12.13 -8.39 -17.17
C LEU A 34 12.98 -7.13 -17.42
N PRO A 35 13.26 -6.72 -18.68
CA PRO A 35 13.98 -5.48 -18.95
C PRO A 35 13.29 -4.26 -18.35
N TYR A 36 11.97 -4.19 -18.46
CA TYR A 36 11.19 -3.08 -17.90
C TYR A 36 11.30 -3.02 -16.37
N LEU A 37 11.10 -4.14 -15.66
CA LEU A 37 11.27 -4.17 -14.20
C LEU A 37 12.68 -3.76 -13.79
N SER A 38 13.69 -4.18 -14.55
CA SER A 38 15.08 -3.81 -14.35
C SER A 38 15.30 -2.30 -14.47
N GLU A 39 14.69 -1.64 -15.46
CA GLU A 39 14.73 -0.18 -15.64
C GLU A 39 13.99 0.57 -14.52
N VAL A 40 12.88 0.01 -14.02
CA VAL A 40 12.14 0.55 -12.88
C VAL A 40 12.97 0.47 -11.60
N GLU A 41 13.59 -0.67 -11.29
CA GLU A 41 14.44 -0.83 -10.09
C GLU A 41 15.66 0.12 -10.08
N ARG A 42 16.17 0.48 -11.26
CA ARG A 42 17.25 1.48 -11.40
C ARG A 42 16.75 2.93 -11.32
N GLY A 43 15.44 3.16 -11.40
CA GLY A 43 14.86 4.49 -11.55
C GLY A 43 15.21 5.14 -12.89
N THR A 44 15.35 4.35 -13.95
CA THR A 44 15.52 4.86 -15.33
C THR A 44 14.15 5.18 -15.94
N LYS A 45 13.11 4.43 -15.59
CA LYS A 45 11.73 4.63 -16.04
C LYS A 45 10.82 5.06 -14.89
N GLU A 46 9.84 5.88 -15.22
CA GLU A 46 8.68 6.16 -14.35
C GLU A 46 7.66 5.04 -14.56
N ALA A 47 7.26 4.36 -13.49
CA ALA A 47 6.21 3.35 -13.54
C ALA A 47 4.84 4.03 -13.40
N SER A 48 3.85 3.58 -14.17
CA SER A 48 2.47 4.00 -13.93
C SER A 48 1.98 3.46 -12.58
N SER A 49 0.95 4.09 -12.02
CA SER A 49 0.34 3.66 -10.75
C SER A 49 -0.18 2.22 -10.82
N GLU A 50 -0.70 1.79 -11.97
CA GLU A 50 -1.19 0.43 -12.22
C GLU A 50 -0.04 -0.58 -12.18
N ILE A 51 1.08 -0.28 -12.84
CA ILE A 51 2.25 -1.15 -12.87
C ILE A 51 2.91 -1.21 -11.50
N LEU A 52 3.02 -0.08 -10.79
CA LEU A 52 3.53 -0.07 -9.43
C LEU A 52 2.68 -0.96 -8.51
N ALA A 53 1.35 -0.86 -8.63
CA ALA A 53 0.44 -1.71 -7.88
C ALA A 53 0.59 -3.20 -8.26
N ALA A 54 0.82 -3.53 -9.54
CA ALA A 54 1.08 -4.90 -9.98
C ALA A 54 2.37 -5.47 -9.38
N ILE A 55 3.45 -4.69 -9.37
CA ILE A 55 4.73 -5.07 -8.75
C ILE A 55 4.56 -5.25 -7.23
N CYS A 56 3.85 -4.35 -6.57
CA CYS A 56 3.53 -4.45 -5.13
C CYS A 56 2.77 -5.75 -4.82
N ARG A 57 1.73 -6.08 -5.59
CA ARG A 57 1.00 -7.35 -5.47
C ARG A 57 1.91 -8.55 -5.70
N ALA A 58 2.78 -8.50 -6.71
CA ALA A 58 3.73 -9.58 -6.99
C ALA A 58 4.72 -9.81 -5.85
N LEU A 59 5.11 -8.74 -5.14
CA LEU A 59 5.98 -8.79 -3.95
C LEU A 59 5.23 -9.08 -2.64
N GLY A 60 3.89 -9.19 -2.66
CA GLY A 60 3.09 -9.33 -1.44
C GLY A 60 3.18 -8.12 -0.51
N LEU A 61 3.49 -6.94 -1.05
CA LEU A 61 3.69 -5.70 -0.31
C LEU A 61 2.48 -4.79 -0.54
N PRO A 62 1.78 -4.29 0.50
CA PRO A 62 0.72 -3.31 0.31
C PRO A 62 1.32 -1.95 -0.08
N MET A 63 0.55 -1.16 -0.83
CA MET A 63 1.02 0.14 -1.35
C MET A 63 1.40 1.12 -0.21
N THR A 64 0.68 1.07 0.91
CA THR A 64 0.97 1.89 2.09
C THR A 64 2.37 1.64 2.62
N ASP A 65 2.76 0.37 2.76
CA ASP A 65 4.07 -0.01 3.31
C ASP A 65 5.19 0.37 2.34
N LEU A 66 4.95 0.27 1.03
CA LEU A 66 5.89 0.80 0.03
C LEU A 66 6.12 2.31 0.25
N LEU A 67 5.03 3.08 0.38
CA LEU A 67 5.12 4.53 0.57
C LEU A 67 5.80 4.90 1.89
N ASP A 68 5.60 4.11 2.95
CA ASP A 68 6.29 4.30 4.23
C ASP A 68 7.78 4.00 4.13
N LEU A 69 8.16 2.94 3.42
CA LEU A 69 9.58 2.65 3.15
C LEU A 69 10.23 3.72 2.27
N VAL A 70 9.50 4.25 1.29
CA VAL A 70 9.95 5.38 0.46
C VAL A 70 10.13 6.63 1.31
N ARG A 71 9.17 6.95 2.19
CA ARG A 71 9.28 8.06 3.14
C ARG A 71 10.54 7.93 4.00
N GLN A 72 10.78 6.76 4.58
CA GLN A 72 11.96 6.50 5.40
C GLN A 72 13.25 6.67 4.59
N GLU A 73 13.28 6.16 3.36
CA GLU A 73 14.42 6.31 2.46
C GLU A 73 14.69 7.78 2.11
N MET A 74 13.64 8.57 1.86
CA MET A 74 13.76 10.01 1.59
C MET A 74 14.29 10.79 2.79
N ILE A 75 13.90 10.43 4.02
CA ILE A 75 14.41 11.06 5.25
C ILE A 75 15.91 10.78 5.42
N ARG A 76 16.36 9.57 5.04
CA ARG A 76 17.77 9.17 5.12
C ARG A 76 18.65 9.86 4.09
N GLN A 77 18.09 10.24 2.94
CA GLN A 77 18.86 10.90 1.88
C GLN A 77 19.03 12.39 2.22
N PRO A 78 20.24 12.96 2.06
CA PRO A 78 20.48 14.38 2.32
C PRO A 78 19.65 15.23 1.35
N VAL A 79 18.59 15.83 1.89
CA VAL A 79 17.72 16.75 1.17
C VAL A 79 18.28 18.17 1.31
N HIS A 80 18.67 18.79 0.19
CA HIS A 80 18.95 20.23 0.18
C HIS A 80 17.68 20.99 0.61
N PRO A 81 17.75 21.97 1.54
CA PRO A 81 16.55 22.62 2.03
C PRO A 81 15.76 23.25 0.88
N VAL A 82 14.56 22.73 0.62
CA VAL A 82 13.59 23.39 -0.26
C VAL A 82 13.05 24.57 0.54
N ARG A 83 13.22 25.79 0.02
CA ARG A 83 12.57 26.98 0.58
C ARG A 83 11.05 26.70 0.55
N PRO A 84 10.35 26.66 1.69
CA PRO A 84 8.94 26.26 1.68
C PRO A 84 8.13 27.28 0.90
N ALA A 85 7.61 26.88 -0.25
CA ALA A 85 6.64 27.64 -1.02
C ALA A 85 5.27 27.52 -0.33
N GLY A 86 5.10 28.23 0.79
CA GLY A 86 3.86 28.25 1.57
C GLY A 86 3.67 27.04 2.49
N ARG A 87 3.02 27.27 3.63
CA ARG A 87 2.55 26.18 4.52
C ARG A 87 1.28 25.59 3.88
N TYR A 88 1.32 24.32 3.46
CA TYR A 88 0.09 23.58 3.20
C TYR A 88 -0.54 23.23 4.55
N THR A 89 -1.67 23.85 4.89
CA THR A 89 -2.42 23.51 6.10
C THR A 89 -3.26 22.29 5.78
N VAL A 90 -2.90 21.12 6.30
CA VAL A 90 -3.81 19.97 6.29
C VAL A 90 -4.84 20.24 7.38
N ALA A 91 -6.08 20.52 6.98
CA ALA A 91 -7.19 20.61 7.94
C ALA A 91 -7.26 19.30 8.74
N PRO A 92 -7.38 19.34 10.08
CA PRO A 92 -7.41 18.12 10.86
C PRO A 92 -8.59 17.27 10.40
N ALA A 93 -8.32 16.01 10.10
CA ALA A 93 -9.37 15.03 9.84
C ALA A 93 -10.24 14.96 11.10
N VAL A 94 -11.44 15.53 11.04
CA VAL A 94 -12.41 15.49 12.12
C VAL A 94 -12.69 14.02 12.40
N GLN A 95 -12.25 13.54 13.56
CA GLN A 95 -12.63 12.23 14.05
C GLN A 95 -14.13 12.27 14.29
N ALA A 96 -14.91 11.84 13.31
CA ALA A 96 -16.30 11.46 13.51
C ALA A 96 -16.30 10.23 14.41
N GLN A 97 -16.14 10.47 15.72
CA GLN A 97 -16.51 9.50 16.74
C GLN A 97 -17.95 9.11 16.41
N ARG A 98 -18.11 7.86 15.99
CA ARG A 98 -19.42 7.20 16.02
C ARG A 98 -19.86 7.24 17.48
N ALA A 99 -20.54 8.32 17.84
CA ALA A 99 -21.26 8.42 19.08
C ALA A 99 -22.11 7.16 19.16
N GLN A 100 -21.87 6.39 20.22
CA GLN A 100 -22.70 5.30 20.64
C GLN A 100 -24.10 5.87 20.88
N ALA A 101 -24.93 5.95 19.84
CA ALA A 101 -26.31 6.33 19.94
C ALA A 101 -27.04 5.17 20.62
N GLN A 102 -27.33 5.41 21.88
CA GLN A 102 -28.06 4.53 22.78
C GLN A 102 -29.46 4.24 22.22
N ARG A 103 -29.99 3.09 22.63
CA ARG A 103 -31.26 2.48 22.19
C ARG A 103 -32.44 3.48 22.21
N GLY A 104 -33.13 3.60 21.07
CA GLY A 104 -34.47 4.17 20.92
C GLY A 104 -35.48 3.08 20.51
N PRO A 105 -36.79 3.29 20.68
CA PRO A 105 -37.78 2.25 20.99
C PRO A 105 -38.01 1.26 19.85
N THR A 106 -38.19 -0.02 20.21
CA THR A 106 -38.55 -1.09 19.30
C THR A 106 -39.93 -0.82 18.69
N CYS A 107 -39.97 -0.43 17.42
CA CYS A 107 -41.19 -0.51 16.63
C CYS A 107 -41.39 -1.98 16.23
N SER A 108 -42.31 -2.67 16.92
CA SER A 108 -42.69 -4.04 16.59
C SER A 108 -43.56 -4.04 15.34
N ILE A 109 -42.94 -4.16 14.16
CA ILE A 109 -43.67 -4.47 12.93
C ILE A 109 -43.84 -5.99 12.86
N SER A 110 -45.00 -6.47 13.30
CA SER A 110 -45.49 -7.79 12.93
C SER A 110 -45.75 -7.82 11.41
N GLY A 111 -44.90 -8.51 10.65
CA GLY A 111 -45.08 -8.64 9.20
C GLY A 111 -44.13 -9.65 8.57
N ARG A 112 -44.61 -10.90 8.44
CA ARG A 112 -44.21 -11.99 7.51
C ARG A 112 -42.77 -12.00 6.96
N ARG A 113 -42.01 -13.03 7.35
CA ARG A 113 -40.76 -13.48 6.71
C ARG A 113 -41.02 -13.97 5.27
N PRO A 114 -40.33 -13.48 4.23
CA PRO A 114 -40.08 -14.27 3.04
C PRO A 114 -38.82 -15.13 3.25
N ALA A 115 -38.92 -16.38 2.81
CA ALA A 115 -37.88 -17.39 2.91
C ALA A 115 -36.71 -17.13 1.96
N GLY A 116 -35.49 -17.37 2.46
CA GLY A 116 -34.39 -17.93 1.68
C GLY A 116 -33.68 -17.04 0.67
N VAL A 117 -32.58 -16.39 1.09
CA VAL A 117 -31.47 -16.05 0.17
C VAL A 117 -30.16 -16.46 0.83
N ARG A 118 -29.48 -17.49 0.26
CA ARG A 118 -28.13 -17.89 0.64
C ARG A 118 -27.15 -16.79 0.23
N ALA A 119 -26.55 -16.10 1.19
CA ALA A 119 -25.37 -15.28 0.95
C ALA A 119 -24.11 -16.10 1.23
N GLY A 120 -23.32 -16.34 0.18
CA GLY A 120 -22.02 -17.01 0.24
C GLY A 120 -21.03 -16.24 1.11
N GLY A 121 -20.26 -17.00 1.89
CA GLY A 121 -19.26 -16.48 2.81
C GLY A 121 -18.10 -15.80 2.08
N ARG A 122 -17.71 -14.63 2.57
CA ARG A 122 -16.42 -14.01 2.24
C ARG A 122 -15.33 -14.66 3.11
N PRO A 123 -14.19 -15.09 2.57
CA PRO A 123 -13.09 -15.55 3.41
C PRO A 123 -12.48 -14.36 4.17
N ARG A 124 -12.28 -14.56 5.46
CA ARG A 124 -11.51 -13.69 6.34
C ARG A 124 -10.04 -13.89 6.00
N VAL A 125 -9.41 -12.93 5.32
CA VAL A 125 -7.95 -12.91 5.20
C VAL A 125 -7.37 -12.54 6.56
N ALA A 126 -6.70 -13.52 7.17
CA ALA A 126 -6.01 -13.38 8.43
C ALA A 126 -4.82 -12.42 8.26
N PHE A 127 -4.81 -11.36 9.07
CA PHE A 127 -3.70 -10.43 9.17
C PHE A 127 -2.64 -11.06 10.08
N ALA A 128 -1.66 -11.77 9.51
CA ALA A 128 -0.50 -12.24 10.24
C ALA A 128 0.60 -11.18 10.17
N ALA A 129 0.58 -10.27 11.14
CA ALA A 129 1.68 -9.38 11.44
C ALA A 129 2.74 -10.12 12.28
N ARG A 130 3.99 -10.15 11.78
CA ARG A 130 5.24 -9.95 12.54
C ARG A 130 6.45 -10.27 11.64
N LEU A 131 7.04 -9.24 11.04
CA LEU A 131 8.46 -9.25 10.73
C LEU A 131 9.15 -8.53 11.90
N HIS A 132 9.65 -9.32 12.84
CA HIS A 132 10.67 -8.88 13.78
C HIS A 132 11.94 -8.62 12.98
N VAL A 133 12.43 -7.38 13.01
CA VAL A 133 13.81 -7.08 12.65
C VAL A 133 14.65 -7.35 13.88
N THR A 134 15.43 -8.42 13.83
CA THR A 134 16.59 -8.63 14.70
C THR A 134 17.83 -8.66 13.81
N CYS A 135 18.62 -7.59 13.86
CA CYS A 135 19.95 -7.56 14.46
C CYS A 135 20.38 -6.09 14.56
#